data_AF-A0A545URJ6-F1
#
_entry.id   AF-A0A545URJ6-F1
#
_cell.length_a   1.000
_cell.length_b   1.000
_cell.length_c   1.000
_cell.angle_alpha   90.00
_cell.angle_beta   90.00
_cell.angle_gamma   90.00
#
_symmetry.space_group_name_H-M   'P 1'
#
loop_
_entity.id
_entity.type
_entity.pdbx_description
1 polymer ?
#
loop_
_entity_poly.entity_id
_entity_poly.type
_entity_poly.pdbx_seq_one_letter_code
_entity_poly.pdbx_strand_id
1 'polypeptide(L)'
;MDVLLGVNGYIWVSRHVESDTAAEAAGVNRMEESVSSRVYSSQNDDIDVATMREIARVRSVILALVENGLRVEEDTVTRGYHEAVELGRETADDDLYLGGERGRRFAAVMAGV
;
A
#
# COMPACT_ATOMS: atom_id res chain seq x y z
N MET A 1 2.78 -6.44 -1.63
CA MET A 1 2.30 -5.52 -0.57
C MET A 1 0.79 -5.47 -0.70
N ASP A 2 0.06 -5.33 0.40
CA ASP A 2 -1.40 -5.26 0.40
C ASP A 2 -1.87 -3.89 0.88
N VAL A 3 -3.00 -3.43 0.32
CA VAL A 3 -3.67 -2.19 0.69
C VAL A 3 -5.13 -2.50 0.98
N LEU A 4 -5.57 -2.24 2.21
CA LEU A 4 -6.97 -2.37 2.62
C LEU A 4 -7.58 -0.97 2.75
N LEU A 5 -8.58 -0.69 1.91
CA LEU A 5 -9.30 0.58 1.87
C LEU A 5 -10.58 0.48 2.72
N GLY A 6 -10.54 1.00 3.94
CA GLY A 6 -11.70 1.06 4.82
C GLY A 6 -12.71 2.12 4.39
N VAL A 7 -13.99 1.77 4.38
CA VAL A 7 -15.09 2.69 4.02
C VAL A 7 -15.26 3.89 4.97
N ASN A 8 -14.62 3.82 6.14
CA ASN A 8 -14.58 4.88 7.15
C ASN A 8 -13.38 5.84 6.96
N GLY A 9 -12.62 5.68 5.87
CA GLY A 9 -11.43 6.50 5.58
C GLY A 9 -10.13 6.01 6.23
N TYR A 10 -10.17 4.94 7.03
CA TYR A 10 -8.95 4.30 7.52
C TYR A 10 -8.39 3.38 6.44
N ILE A 11 -7.10 3.55 6.14
CA ILE A 11 -6.39 2.76 5.14
C ILE A 11 -5.25 2.04 5.82
N TRP A 12 -5.14 0.73 5.57
CA TRP A 12 -4.05 -0.11 6.07
C TRP A 12 -3.16 -0.53 4.90
N VAL A 13 -1.85 -0.28 5.04
CA VAL A 13 -0.84 -0.68 4.06
C VAL A 13 0.15 -1.59 4.76
N SER A 14 0.37 -2.79 4.22
CA SER A 14 1.22 -3.80 4.85
C SER A 14 2.05 -4.57 3.84
N ARG A 15 3.14 -5.17 4.33
CA ARG A 15 3.84 -6.24 3.60
C ARG A 15 2.82 -7.33 3.23
N HIS A 16 2.95 -7.87 2.02
CA HIS A 16 2.14 -9.02 1.62
C HIS A 16 2.65 -10.28 2.31
N VAL A 17 1.72 -11.05 2.86
CA VAL A 17 1.98 -12.34 3.47
C VAL A 17 1.16 -13.36 2.70
N GLU A 18 1.81 -14.40 2.17
CA GLU A 18 1.09 -15.50 1.52
C GLU A 18 0.15 -16.13 2.56
N SER A 19 -1.14 -16.17 2.24
CA SER A 19 -2.10 -16.90 3.06
C SER A 19 -1.93 -18.39 2.80
N ASP A 20 -1.79 -19.16 3.89
CA ASP A 20 -1.73 -20.63 3.89
C ASP A 20 -3.12 -21.24 3.57
N THR A 21 -3.72 -20.81 2.46
CA THR A 21 -5.04 -21.26 1.99
C THR A 21 -5.06 -22.75 1.65
N ALA A 22 -3.91 -23.36 1.36
CA ALA A 22 -3.77 -24.80 1.21
C ALA A 22 -3.91 -25.57 2.54
N ALA A 23 -3.67 -24.91 3.69
CA ALA A 23 -3.77 -25.53 5.01
C ALA A 23 -5.19 -25.51 5.58
N GLU A 24 -6.03 -24.53 5.20
CA GLU A 24 -7.45 -24.49 5.57
C GLU A 24 -8.26 -25.65 4.96
N ALA A 25 -7.84 -26.18 3.81
CA ALA A 25 -8.47 -27.35 3.19
C ALA A 25 -8.16 -28.69 3.91
N ALA A 26 -7.15 -28.72 4.80
CA ALA A 26 -6.62 -29.94 5.41
C ALA A 26 -6.89 -30.00 6.94
N GLY A 27 -8.16 -30.00 7.34
CA GLY A 27 -8.56 -30.49 8.67
C GLY A 27 -8.41 -29.49 9.82
N VAL A 28 -9.49 -28.73 10.02
CA VAL A 28 -9.78 -27.67 11.00
C VAL A 28 -9.35 -27.90 12.47
N ASN A 29 -9.09 -29.11 12.95
CA ASN A 29 -9.02 -29.38 14.40
C ASN A 29 -7.65 -29.22 15.11
N ARG A 30 -6.56 -28.81 14.43
CA ARG A 30 -5.24 -28.62 15.10
C ARG A 30 -4.57 -27.27 14.87
N MET A 31 -5.05 -26.45 13.93
CA MET A 31 -4.34 -25.22 13.53
C MET A 31 -4.83 -23.97 14.28
N GLU A 32 -6.09 -23.95 14.69
CA GLU A 32 -6.75 -22.76 15.28
C GLU A 32 -6.04 -22.23 16.54
N GLU A 33 -5.48 -23.11 17.37
CA GLU A 33 -4.82 -22.74 18.63
C GLU A 33 -3.48 -22.00 18.41
N SER A 34 -2.78 -22.29 17.32
CA SER A 34 -1.47 -21.69 17.01
C SER A 34 -1.58 -20.35 16.26
N VAL A 35 -2.55 -20.24 15.35
CA VAL A 35 -2.85 -18.99 14.63
C VAL A 35 -3.44 -17.95 15.60
N SER A 36 -4.32 -18.39 16.51
CA SER A 36 -4.95 -17.59 17.57
C SER A 36 -3.96 -16.74 18.39
N SER A 37 -2.79 -17.29 18.75
CA SER A 37 -1.83 -16.60 19.61
C SER A 37 -1.15 -15.39 18.96
N ARG A 38 -0.96 -15.40 17.63
CA ARG A 38 -0.29 -14.31 16.90
C ARG A 38 -1.25 -13.23 16.40
N VAL A 39 -2.55 -13.51 16.30
CA VAL A 39 -3.55 -12.51 15.87
C VAL A 39 -3.57 -11.28 16.79
N TYR A 40 -3.25 -11.47 18.08
CA TYR A 40 -3.16 -10.39 19.07
C TYR A 40 -1.72 -9.97 19.39
N SER A 41 -0.74 -10.41 18.60
CA SER A 41 0.64 -9.94 18.70
C SER A 41 0.74 -8.49 18.23
N SER A 42 1.52 -7.69 18.93
CA SER A 42 1.93 -6.35 18.48
C SER A 42 3.29 -6.36 17.76
N GLN A 43 3.95 -7.52 17.69
CA GLN A 43 5.22 -7.69 17.01
C GLN A 43 4.98 -7.92 15.51
N ASN A 44 5.50 -7.01 14.68
CA ASN A 44 5.54 -7.17 13.23
C ASN A 44 6.63 -8.16 12.81
N ASP A 45 6.40 -8.81 11.67
CA ASP A 45 7.44 -9.52 10.93
C ASP A 45 8.52 -8.55 10.43
N ASP A 46 9.73 -9.07 10.18
CA ASP A 46 10.77 -8.28 9.52
C ASP A 46 10.33 -7.86 8.11
N ILE A 47 10.59 -6.59 7.76
CA ILE A 47 10.28 -6.03 6.45
C ILE A 47 11.58 -5.49 5.86
N ASP A 48 11.92 -5.92 4.65
CA ASP A 48 13.10 -5.43 3.96
C ASP A 48 12.92 -3.97 3.51
N VAL A 49 14.05 -3.29 3.27
CA VAL A 49 14.07 -1.85 2.93
C VAL A 49 13.33 -1.57 1.61
N ALA A 50 13.38 -2.48 0.63
CA ALA A 50 12.70 -2.28 -0.64
C ALA A 50 11.18 -2.35 -0.46
N THR A 51 10.67 -3.33 0.30
CA THR A 51 9.25 -3.41 0.63
C THR A 51 8.79 -2.19 1.45
N MET A 52 9.56 -1.74 2.44
CA MET A 52 9.26 -0.54 3.23
C MET A 52 9.17 0.72 2.36
N ARG A 53 10.05 0.83 1.34
CA ARG A 53 10.05 1.93 0.38
C ARG A 53 8.74 1.98 -0.40
N GLU A 54 8.26 0.84 -0.89
CA GLU A 54 7.01 0.80 -1.66
C GLU A 54 5.78 1.03 -0.78
N ILE A 55 5.78 0.60 0.49
CA ILE A 55 4.77 1.01 1.48
C ILE A 55 4.74 2.54 1.63
N ALA A 56 5.91 3.17 1.73
CA ALA A 56 6.01 4.62 1.81
C ALA A 56 5.56 5.32 0.51
N ARG A 57 5.84 4.74 -0.66
CA ARG A 57 5.36 5.27 -1.96
C ARG A 57 3.84 5.26 -2.03
N VAL A 58 3.19 4.16 -1.66
CA VAL A 58 1.72 4.09 -1.64
C VAL A 58 1.13 5.07 -0.63
N ARG A 59 1.76 5.26 0.53
CA ARG A 59 1.36 6.34 1.45
C ARG A 59 1.43 7.71 0.76
N SER A 60 2.50 8.04 0.05
CA SER A 60 2.61 9.30 -0.69
C SER A 60 1.51 9.45 -1.74
N VAL A 61 1.20 8.37 -2.47
CA VAL A 61 0.10 8.35 -3.47
C VAL A 61 -1.24 8.65 -2.83
N ILE A 62 -1.58 7.96 -1.73
CA ILE A 62 -2.84 8.18 -1.00
C ILE A 62 -2.94 9.64 -0.55
N LEU A 63 -1.88 10.18 0.04
CA LEU A 63 -1.87 11.58 0.47
C LEU A 63 -2.04 12.55 -0.70
N ALA A 64 -1.32 12.33 -1.81
CA ALA A 64 -1.43 13.17 -3.00
C ALA A 64 -2.84 13.12 -3.62
N LEU A 65 -3.49 11.95 -3.66
CA LEU A 65 -4.88 11.83 -4.11
C LEU A 65 -5.82 12.65 -3.20
N VAL A 66 -5.71 12.50 -1.89
CA VAL A 66 -6.53 13.21 -0.90
C VAL A 66 -6.33 14.73 -0.98
N GLU A 67 -5.07 15.18 -1.02
CA GLU A 67 -4.71 16.61 -1.08
C GLU A 67 -5.26 17.29 -2.34
N ASN A 68 -5.45 16.54 -3.43
CA ASN A 68 -6.00 17.03 -4.68
C ASN A 68 -7.51 16.73 -4.83
N GLY A 69 -8.17 16.22 -3.79
CA GLY A 69 -9.61 15.93 -3.81
C GLY A 69 -10.00 14.80 -4.76
N LEU A 70 -9.07 13.92 -5.11
CA LEU A 70 -9.30 12.77 -5.97
C LEU A 70 -9.83 11.58 -5.15
N ARG A 71 -10.62 10.73 -5.80
CA ARG A 71 -11.14 9.50 -5.17
C ARG A 71 -9.98 8.57 -4.80
N VAL A 72 -10.12 7.90 -3.66
CA VAL A 72 -9.19 6.86 -3.20
C VAL A 72 -9.90 5.52 -3.28
N GLU A 73 -9.74 4.85 -4.41
CA GLU A 73 -10.23 3.51 -4.70
C GLU A 73 -9.15 2.67 -5.37
N GLU A 74 -9.36 1.35 -5.47
CA GLU A 74 -8.36 0.38 -5.96
C GLU A 74 -7.71 0.81 -7.29
N ASP A 75 -8.51 1.20 -8.28
CA ASP A 75 -8.00 1.65 -9.59
C ASP A 75 -7.10 2.89 -9.45
N THR A 76 -7.58 3.93 -8.75
CA THR A 76 -6.84 5.19 -8.58
C THR A 76 -5.55 5.01 -7.78
N VAL A 77 -5.55 4.15 -6.76
CA VAL A 77 -4.35 3.85 -5.97
C VAL A 77 -3.36 3.04 -6.80
N THR A 78 -3.83 2.07 -7.57
CA THR A 78 -2.98 1.23 -8.43
C THR A 78 -2.33 2.07 -9.53
N ARG A 79 -3.12 2.85 -10.27
CA ARG A 79 -2.61 3.77 -11.30
C ARG A 79 -1.70 4.83 -10.71
N GLY A 80 -2.08 5.39 -9.56
CA GLY A 80 -1.26 6.38 -8.85
C GLY A 80 0.08 5.80 -8.40
N TYR A 81 0.12 4.54 -7.96
CA TYR A 81 1.37 3.87 -7.67
C TYR A 81 2.29 3.76 -8.89
N HIS A 82 1.75 3.34 -10.04
CA HIS A 82 2.53 3.28 -11.28
C HIS A 82 3.09 4.65 -11.68
N GLU A 83 2.26 5.70 -11.63
CA GLU A 83 2.71 7.06 -11.92
C GLU A 83 3.79 7.54 -10.94
N ALA A 84 3.64 7.24 -9.64
CA ALA A 84 4.64 7.58 -8.64
C ALA A 84 5.97 6.83 -8.82
N VAL A 85 5.95 5.62 -9.39
CA VAL A 85 7.17 4.89 -9.77
C VAL A 85 7.87 5.60 -10.94
N GLU A 86 7.13 6.00 -11.98
CA GLU A 86 7.70 6.72 -13.12
C GLU A 86 8.27 8.09 -12.70
N LEU A 87 7.54 8.86 -11.88
CA LEU A 87 8.02 10.12 -11.32
C LEU A 87 9.26 9.92 -10.45
N GLY A 88 9.32 8.85 -9.66
CA GLY A 88 10.48 8.49 -8.84
C GLY A 88 11.75 8.32 -9.69
N ARG A 89 11.64 7.57 -10.80
CA ARG A 89 12.74 7.32 -11.76
C ARG A 89 13.32 8.59 -12.40
N GLU A 90 12.61 9.72 -12.36
CA GLU A 90 13.15 11.02 -12.81
C GLU A 90 14.29 11.53 -11.91
N THR A 91 14.47 10.96 -10.72
CA THR A 91 15.47 11.39 -9.72
C THR A 91 16.47 10.28 -9.44
N ALA A 92 17.71 10.65 -9.10
CA ALA A 92 18.77 9.68 -8.79
C ALA A 92 18.44 8.81 -7.56
N ASP A 93 17.74 9.39 -6.58
CA ASP A 93 17.43 8.74 -5.31
C ASP A 93 16.02 8.10 -5.28
N ASP A 94 15.32 8.06 -6.43
CA ASP A 94 13.94 7.56 -6.59
C ASP A 94 12.92 8.23 -5.63
N ASP A 95 12.96 9.55 -5.54
CA ASP A 95 12.21 10.34 -4.55
C ASP A 95 10.69 10.03 -4.52
N LEU A 96 10.21 9.77 -3.30
CA LEU A 96 8.83 9.39 -2.99
C LEU A 96 7.92 10.59 -2.74
N TYR A 97 8.47 11.80 -2.65
CA TYR A 97 7.68 12.99 -2.36
C TYR A 97 6.82 13.41 -3.57
N LEU A 98 5.50 13.48 -3.34
CA LEU A 98 4.48 13.88 -4.32
C LEU A 98 3.82 15.22 -3.96
N GLY A 99 4.55 16.14 -3.33
CA GLY A 99 4.07 17.51 -3.10
C GLY A 99 4.58 18.50 -4.13
N GLY A 100 4.15 19.76 -4.00
CA GLY A 100 4.59 20.86 -4.87
C GLY A 100 4.29 20.62 -6.34
N GLU A 101 5.27 20.88 -7.22
CA GLU A 101 5.10 20.70 -8.67
C GLU A 101 4.91 19.23 -9.07
N ARG A 102 5.60 18.30 -8.40
CA ARG A 102 5.45 16.86 -8.64
C ARG A 102 4.03 16.41 -8.32
N GLY A 103 3.47 16.88 -7.21
CA GLY A 103 2.08 16.62 -6.84
C GLY A 103 1.06 17.16 -7.84
N ARG A 104 1.29 18.36 -8.38
CA ARG A 104 0.44 18.94 -9.44
C ARG A 104 0.47 18.11 -10.72
N ARG A 105 1.67 17.70 -11.16
CA ARG A 105 1.84 16.83 -12.33
C ARG A 105 1.15 15.48 -12.13
N PHE A 106 1.38 14.85 -10.98
CA PHE A 106 0.71 13.62 -10.58
C PHE A 106 -0.82 13.75 -10.64
N ALA A 107 -1.37 14.79 -10.02
CA ALA A 107 -2.81 15.02 -9.96
C ALA A 107 -3.42 15.25 -11.35
N ALA A 108 -2.72 15.98 -12.23
CA ALA A 108 -3.16 16.21 -13.61
C ALA A 108 -3.29 14.88 -14.39
N VAL A 109 -2.26 14.03 -14.33
CA VAL A 109 -2.28 12.69 -14.94
C VAL A 109 -3.42 11.85 -14.37
N MET A 110 -3.60 11.85 -13.05
CA MET A 110 -4.65 11.07 -12.39
C MET A 110 -6.07 11.57 -12.73
N ALA A 111 -6.25 12.88 -12.91
CA ALA A 111 -7.50 13.49 -13.33
C ALA A 111 -7.76 13.42 -14.84
N GLY A 112 -6.77 13.01 -15.64
CA GLY A 112 -6.87 12.90 -17.10
C GLY A 112 -6.86 14.25 -17.82
N VAL A 113 -6.19 15.26 -17.25
CA VAL A 113 -6.07 16.63 -17.76
C VAL A 113 -4.63 17.06 -17.97
#